data_AF-M4RQV8-F1
#
_entry.id   AF-M4RQV8-F1
#
_cell.length_a   1.000
_cell.length_b   1.000
_cell.length_c   1.000
_cell.angle_alpha   90.00
_cell.angle_beta   90.00
_cell.angle_gamma   90.00
#
_symmetry.space_group_name_H-M   'P 1'
#
loop_
_entity.id
_entity.type
_entity.pdbx_description
1 polymer ?
#
loop_
_entity_poly.entity_id
_entity_poly.type
_entity_poly.pdbx_seq_one_letter_code
_entity_poly.pdbx_strand_id
1 'polypeptide(L)'
;MRTGLNTNWQSEISNPNVGPNDETFKQDGYTLVNVFASYNISDQLKVTANVNNLFDKKYYSSIDFFNQGFFGAPLSAELSVRYSW
;
A
#
# COMPACT_ATOMS: atom_id res chain seq x y z
N MET A 1 7.27 23.06 4.91
CA MET A 1 6.74 21.93 4.09
C MET A 1 7.44 20.65 4.52
N ARG A 2 6.72 19.55 4.71
CA ARG A 2 7.27 18.24 5.04
C ARG A 2 6.81 17.23 3.99
N THR A 3 7.74 16.51 3.39
CA THR A 3 7.45 15.43 2.45
C THR A 3 8.12 14.15 2.93
N GLY A 4 7.65 13.02 2.44
CA GLY A 4 8.34 11.75 2.64
C GLY A 4 7.85 10.68 1.69
N LEU A 5 8.69 9.66 1.55
CA LEU A 5 8.47 8.50 0.70
C LEU A 5 8.72 7.27 1.55
N ASN A 6 7.83 6.28 1.42
CA ASN A 6 7.86 5.02 2.11
C ASN A 6 7.77 3.90 1.07
N THR A 7 8.69 2.94 1.12
CA THR A 7 8.72 1.81 0.20
C THR A 7 8.59 0.51 0.97
N ASN A 8 7.70 -0.37 0.54
CA ASN A 8 7.56 -1.72 1.09
C ASN A 8 7.88 -2.72 -0.01
N TRP A 9 8.94 -3.49 0.17
CA TRP A 9 9.33 -4.55 -0.76
C TRP A 9 8.98 -5.90 -0.15
N GLN A 10 8.42 -6.78 -0.98
CA GLN A 10 8.19 -8.18 -0.63
C GLN A 10 8.81 -9.05 -1.73
N SER A 11 9.62 -10.02 -1.30
CA SER A 11 10.19 -11.05 -2.17
C SER A 11 9.10 -11.88 -2.83
N GLU A 12 9.48 -12.56 -3.92
CA GLU A 12 8.63 -13.59 -4.53
C GLU A 12 8.23 -14.64 -3.47
N ILE A 13 6.95 -14.97 -3.45
CA ILE A 13 6.41 -16.06 -2.66
C ILE A 13 5.92 -17.16 -3.59
N SER A 14 6.31 -18.39 -3.28
CA SER A 14 5.86 -19.58 -3.98
C SER A 14 5.40 -20.59 -2.95
N ASN A 15 4.09 -20.87 -2.98
CA ASN A 15 3.48 -21.85 -2.11
C ASN A 15 2.94 -22.98 -3.00
N PRO A 16 3.49 -24.20 -2.89
CA PRO A 16 2.96 -25.35 -3.61
C PRO A 16 1.62 -25.79 -3.00
N ASN A 17 0.71 -26.32 -3.83
CA ASN A 17 -0.56 -26.95 -3.41
C ASN A 17 -1.52 -26.05 -2.62
N VAL A 18 -1.51 -24.73 -2.87
CA VAL A 18 -2.45 -23.80 -2.25
C VAL A 18 -3.46 -23.21 -3.23
N GLY A 19 -3.35 -23.49 -4.53
CA GLY A 19 -4.36 -23.07 -5.52
C GLY A 19 -5.62 -23.94 -5.49
N PRO A 20 -6.74 -23.49 -6.08
CA PRO A 20 -8.02 -24.21 -6.10
C PRO A 20 -7.99 -25.60 -6.75
N ASN A 21 -6.96 -25.93 -7.54
CA ASN A 21 -6.74 -27.27 -8.13
C ASN A 21 -5.38 -27.87 -7.73
N ASP A 22 -4.92 -27.69 -6.49
CA ASP A 22 -3.56 -28.08 -6.03
C ASP A 22 -2.42 -27.37 -6.80
N GLU A 23 -2.72 -26.21 -7.39
CA GLU A 23 -1.75 -25.44 -8.16
C GLU A 23 -0.74 -24.76 -7.23
N THR A 24 0.49 -24.59 -7.74
CA THR A 24 1.49 -23.76 -7.05
C THR A 24 1.11 -22.31 -7.22
N PHE A 25 0.71 -21.66 -6.13
CA PHE A 25 0.52 -20.22 -6.13
C PHE A 25 1.91 -19.57 -6.20
N LYS A 26 2.11 -18.75 -7.23
CA LYS A 26 3.32 -17.97 -7.41
C LYS A 26 2.93 -16.49 -7.50
N GLN A 27 3.47 -15.69 -6.60
CA GLN A 27 3.39 -14.24 -6.68
C GLN A 27 4.80 -13.67 -6.73
N ASP A 28 5.11 -13.06 -7.87
CA ASP A 28 6.39 -12.42 -8.10
C ASP A 28 6.62 -11.29 -7.08
N GLY A 29 7.89 -11.04 -6.78
CA GLY A 29 8.27 -9.99 -5.84
C GLY A 29 7.77 -8.62 -6.31
N TYR A 30 7.21 -7.84 -5.39
CA TYR A 30 6.64 -6.54 -5.68
C TYR A 30 7.17 -5.47 -4.72
N THR A 31 7.12 -4.23 -5.18
CA THR A 31 7.45 -3.05 -4.38
C THR A 31 6.26 -2.11 -4.38
N LEU A 32 5.78 -1.75 -3.19
CA LEU A 32 4.79 -0.70 -3.00
C LEU A 32 5.51 0.59 -2.65
N VAL A 33 5.09 1.69 -3.27
CA VAL A 33 5.61 3.02 -3.00
C VAL A 33 4.47 3.89 -2.53
N ASN A 34 4.66 4.49 -1.36
CA ASN A 34 3.73 5.41 -0.73
C ASN A 34 4.44 6.76 -0.55
N VAL A 35 3.73 7.84 -0.80
CA VAL A 35 4.27 9.20 -0.67
C VAL A 35 3.33 10.05 0.17
N PHE A 36 3.90 10.98 0.92
CA PHE A 36 3.12 11.99 1.61
C PHE A 36 3.75 13.36 1.44
N ALA A 37 2.89 14.38 1.41
CA ALA A 37 3.25 15.78 1.39
C ALA A 37 2.38 16.53 2.38
N SER A 38 2.99 17.43 3.15
CA SER A 38 2.32 18.19 4.19
C SER A 38 2.80 19.63 4.19
N TYR A 39 1.85 20.55 4.23
CA TYR A 39 2.10 21.97 4.13
C TYR A 39 1.29 22.73 5.18
N ASN A 40 1.97 23.58 5.95
CA ASN A 40 1.32 24.51 6.87
C ASN A 40 0.98 25.76 6.07
N ILE A 41 -0.32 26.01 5.84
CA ILE A 41 -0.80 27.22 5.18
C ILE A 41 -0.68 28.40 6.15
N SER A 42 -0.97 28.17 7.43
CA SER A 42 -0.72 29.11 8.53
C SER A 42 -0.32 28.34 9.79
N ASP A 43 -0.02 29.04 10.88
CA ASP A 43 0.31 28.40 12.17
C ASP A 43 -0.85 27.54 12.71
N GLN A 44 -2.08 27.89 12.35
CA GLN A 44 -3.29 27.15 12.73
C GLN A 44 -3.74 26.13 11.69
N LEU A 45 -3.35 26.28 10.42
CA LEU A 45 -3.89 25.49 9.31
C LEU A 45 -2.82 24.65 8.62
N LYS A 46 -3.02 23.33 8.67
CA LYS A 46 -2.14 22.34 8.02
C LYS A 46 -2.92 21.46 7.06
N VAL A 47 -2.40 21.30 5.85
CA VAL A 47 -2.93 20.40 4.83
C VAL A 47 -1.94 19.26 4.60
N THR A 48 -2.42 18.04 4.50
CA THR A 48 -1.61 16.85 4.23
C THR A 48 -2.26 16.03 3.14
N ALA A 49 -1.47 15.62 2.16
CA ALA A 49 -1.84 14.69 1.11
C ALA A 49 -1.02 13.41 1.27
N ASN A 50 -1.68 12.27 1.24
CA ASN A 50 -1.07 10.95 1.26
C ASN A 50 -1.52 10.20 0.01
N VAL A 51 -0.58 9.58 -0.70
CA VAL A 51 -0.86 8.72 -1.85
C VAL A 51 -0.19 7.38 -1.59
N ASN A 52 -0.99 6.32 -1.48
CA ASN A 52 -0.52 4.96 -1.23
C ASN A 52 -0.62 4.13 -2.49
N ASN A 53 0.31 3.19 -2.65
CA ASN A 53 0.44 2.34 -3.84
C ASN A 53 0.51 3.18 -5.13
N LEU A 54 1.45 4.13 -5.19
CA LEU A 54 1.61 5.14 -6.24
C LEU A 54 1.63 4.57 -7.68
N PHE A 55 2.07 3.32 -7.83
CA PHE A 55 2.17 2.62 -9.11
C PHE A 55 1.04 1.63 -9.38
N ASP A 56 -0.05 1.69 -8.59
CA ASP A 56 -1.23 0.82 -8.66
C ASP A 56 -0.88 -0.67 -8.82
N LYS A 57 0.05 -1.15 -7.98
CA LYS A 57 0.45 -2.55 -7.99
C LYS A 57 -0.69 -3.40 -7.47
N LYS A 58 -1.07 -4.43 -8.24
CA LYS A 58 -1.95 -5.50 -7.78
C LYS A 58 -1.09 -6.54 -7.08
N TYR A 59 -1.38 -6.80 -5.82
CA TYR A 59 -0.67 -7.76 -4.99
C TYR A 59 -1.66 -8.38 -4.00
N TYR A 60 -1.32 -9.55 -3.45
CA TYR A 60 -2.07 -10.11 -2.33
C TYR A 60 -1.40 -9.67 -1.03
N SER A 61 -2.18 -9.11 -0.10
CA SER A 61 -1.68 -8.64 1.20
C SER A 61 -1.44 -9.79 2.19
N SER A 62 -2.26 -10.83 2.09
CA SER A 62 -2.14 -12.08 2.85
C SER A 62 -2.70 -13.23 2.03
N ILE A 63 -2.03 -14.38 2.13
CA ILE A 63 -2.53 -15.67 1.66
C ILE A 63 -2.72 -16.49 2.92
N ASP A 64 -3.95 -16.56 3.41
CA ASP A 64 -4.23 -17.39 4.57
C ASP A 64 -4.31 -18.87 4.17
N PHE A 65 -3.98 -19.74 5.13
CA PHE A 65 -3.88 -21.20 5.04
C PHE A 65 -5.11 -21.95 4.48
N PHE A 66 -6.18 -21.23 4.12
CA PHE A 66 -7.45 -21.74 3.59
C PHE A 66 -7.73 -21.31 2.14
N ASN A 67 -6.71 -21.11 1.32
CA ASN A 67 -6.89 -20.83 -0.12
C ASN A 67 -7.67 -19.51 -0.39
N GLN A 68 -7.58 -18.55 0.54
CA GLN A 68 -8.21 -17.24 0.44
C GLN A 68 -7.10 -16.18 0.43
N GLY A 69 -6.75 -15.73 -0.77
CA GLY A 69 -5.86 -14.59 -0.97
C GLY A 69 -6.66 -13.30 -0.88
N PHE A 70 -6.29 -12.40 0.03
CA PHE A 70 -6.85 -11.05 0.07
C PHE A 70 -6.03 -10.13 -0.82
N PHE A 71 -6.71 -9.42 -1.72
CA PHE A 71 -6.05 -8.37 -2.49
C PHE A 71 -5.63 -7.23 -1.55
N GLY A 72 -4.41 -6.75 -1.73
CA GLY A 72 -3.95 -5.52 -1.12
C GLY A 72 -4.73 -4.31 -1.59
N ALA A 73 -4.61 -3.21 -0.86
CA ALA A 73 -5.29 -1.98 -1.21
C ALA A 73 -4.79 -1.46 -2.59
N PRO A 74 -5.70 -1.05 -3.49
CA PRO A 74 -5.33 -0.42 -4.76
C PRO A 74 -4.71 0.96 -4.52
N LEU A 75 -4.31 1.66 -5.58
CA LEU A 75 -3.94 3.07 -5.51
C LEU A 75 -5.01 3.87 -4.74
N SER A 76 -4.60 4.57 -3.69
CA SER A 76 -5.50 5.40 -2.88
C SER A 76 -4.85 6.74 -2.57
N ALA A 77 -5.66 7.78 -2.50
CA ALA A 77 -5.23 9.14 -2.16
C ALA A 77 -6.13 9.70 -1.06
N GLU A 78 -5.51 10.30 -0.04
CA GLU A 78 -6.19 10.95 1.07
C GLU A 78 -5.71 12.39 1.20
N LEU A 79 -6.65 13.31 1.38
CA LEU A 79 -6.38 14.70 1.72
C LEU A 79 -6.94 15.00 3.10
N SER A 80 -6.08 15.41 4.03
CA SER A 80 -6.44 15.74 5.40
C SER A 80 -6.15 17.21 5.66
N VAL A 81 -7.13 17.94 6.20
CA VAL A 81 -6.99 19.32 6.66
C VAL A 81 -7.11 19.34 8.17
N ARG A 82 -6.14 19.95 8.84
CA ARG A 82 -6.10 20.09 10.29
C ARG A 82 -6.07 21.57 10.65
N TYR A 83 -7.02 21.97 11.46
CA TYR A 83 -7.07 23.29 12.08
C TYR A 83 -6.82 23.17 13.58
N SER A 84 -5.96 24.04 14.13
CA SER A 84 -5.64 24.11 15.56
C SER A 84 -6.14 25.43 16.12
N TRP A 85 -7.02 25.36 17.12
CA TRP A 85 -7.59 26.51 17.84
C TRP A 85 -6.75 26.89 19.06
#